data_AF-A0A021WWW1-F1
#
_entry.id   AF-A0A021WWW1-F1
#
_cell.length_a   1.000
_cell.length_b   1.000
_cell.length_c   1.000
_cell.angle_alpha   90.00
_cell.angle_beta   90.00
_cell.angle_gamma   90.00
#
_symmetry.space_group_name_H-M   'P 1'
#
loop_
_entity.id
_entity.type
_entity.pdbx_description
1 polymer ?
#
loop_
_entity_poly.entity_id
_entity_poly.type
_entity_poly.pdbx_seq_one_letter_code
_entity_poly.pdbx_strand_id
1 'polypeptide(L)'
;MQQIATNVLRTRPRFTIEEHMHSSRGIPIFICAIGDQADRPEFDALRIQARKQGGWYSRPWKSMPGGFAFKNRAAAERFAEPAGPDDKEETDTAPEPVPSISTKLRGLADEMECEIEASLAERSTNTPMQRFYAALAWIHGNRLLRTQAALRALADAHIAKTVPTELADIARKSQVYDRLGTLFDRSSAGYYDVGFDTGAPQCDDPAARALWRLIGTEDSIDPSTELKQDGISTSADRASEDPVGVRGCAG
;
A
#
# COMPACT_ATOMS: atom_id res chain seq x y z
N MET A 1 -66.64 -35.92 -0.18
CA MET A 1 -65.55 -35.36 -1.02
C MET A 1 -65.31 -33.94 -0.58
N GLN A 2 -64.17 -33.64 0.02
CA GLN A 2 -63.78 -32.26 0.29
C GLN A 2 -62.28 -32.14 -0.01
N GLN A 3 -61.99 -31.34 -1.04
CA GLN A 3 -60.65 -31.08 -1.56
C GLN A 3 -59.89 -30.19 -0.58
N ILE A 4 -58.68 -30.61 -0.21
CA ILE A 4 -57.69 -29.78 0.47
C ILE A 4 -56.99 -28.98 -0.63
N ALA A 5 -57.28 -27.69 -0.74
CA ALA A 5 -56.49 -26.76 -1.54
C ALA A 5 -55.48 -26.07 -0.61
N THR A 6 -54.22 -26.49 -0.76
CA THR A 6 -53.00 -25.99 -0.14
C THR A 6 -52.87 -24.48 -0.29
N ASN A 7 -52.89 -23.77 0.85
CA ASN A 7 -52.53 -22.36 0.91
C ASN A 7 -50.99 -22.26 0.99
N VAL A 8 -50.34 -22.15 -0.16
CA VAL A 8 -48.90 -21.82 -0.23
C VAL A 8 -48.78 -20.37 0.21
N LEU A 9 -48.48 -20.15 1.49
CA LEU A 9 -48.03 -18.85 1.99
C LEU A 9 -46.78 -18.48 1.18
N ARG A 10 -46.91 -17.52 0.26
CA ARG A 10 -45.76 -16.91 -0.41
C ARG A 10 -44.98 -16.12 0.64
N THR A 11 -43.95 -16.75 1.21
CA THR A 11 -42.93 -16.09 2.02
C THR A 11 -42.35 -14.94 1.20
N ARG A 12 -42.36 -13.71 1.72
CA ARG A 12 -41.68 -12.59 1.06
C ARG A 12 -40.17 -12.89 1.01
N PRO A 13 -39.48 -12.67 -0.12
CA PRO A 13 -38.05 -12.90 -0.18
C PRO A 13 -37.35 -11.93 0.78
N ARG A 14 -36.55 -12.48 1.70
CA ARG A 14 -35.79 -11.71 2.71
C ARG A 14 -34.75 -10.77 2.09
N PHE A 15 -34.31 -11.10 0.87
CA PHE A 15 -33.35 -10.34 0.10
C PHE A 15 -33.94 -9.95 -1.26
N THR A 16 -33.70 -8.72 -1.69
CA THR A 16 -33.96 -8.28 -3.06
C THR A 16 -32.64 -8.18 -3.80
N ILE A 17 -32.50 -8.90 -4.92
CA ILE A 17 -31.29 -8.84 -5.74
C ILE A 17 -31.47 -7.74 -6.79
N GLU A 18 -30.59 -6.75 -6.77
CA GLU A 18 -30.50 -5.71 -7.79
C GLU A 18 -29.19 -5.79 -8.55
N GLU A 19 -29.25 -5.71 -9.87
CA GLU A 19 -28.07 -5.65 -10.73
C GLU A 19 -27.63 -4.20 -10.94
N HIS A 20 -26.36 -3.93 -10.71
CA HIS A 20 -25.74 -2.61 -10.84
C HIS A 20 -24.38 -2.71 -11.54
N MET A 21 -24.02 -1.69 -12.31
CA MET A 21 -22.72 -1.65 -13.00
C MET A 21 -21.65 -0.99 -12.13
N HIS A 22 -20.50 -1.65 -11.98
CA HIS A 22 -19.34 -1.06 -11.31
C HIS A 22 -18.69 0.00 -12.19
N SER A 23 -18.91 1.28 -11.88
CA SER A 23 -18.49 2.41 -12.71
C SER A 23 -16.99 2.46 -13.04
N SER A 24 -16.12 1.94 -12.17
CA SER A 24 -14.66 1.93 -12.40
C SER A 24 -14.11 0.65 -13.03
N ARG A 25 -14.90 -0.44 -13.13
CA ARG A 25 -14.45 -1.71 -13.72
C ARG A 25 -15.28 -2.17 -14.92
N GLY A 26 -16.45 -1.59 -15.15
CA GLY A 26 -17.36 -1.97 -16.23
C GLY A 26 -17.94 -3.38 -16.09
N ILE A 27 -17.99 -3.93 -14.88
CA ILE A 27 -18.47 -5.30 -14.61
C ILE A 27 -19.83 -5.21 -13.88
N PRO A 28 -20.81 -6.07 -14.20
CA PRO A 28 -22.04 -6.17 -13.43
C PRO A 28 -21.77 -6.69 -12.02
N ILE A 29 -22.45 -6.08 -11.05
CA ILE A 29 -22.45 -6.46 -9.64
C ILE A 29 -23.90 -6.73 -9.26
N PHE A 30 -24.11 -7.79 -8.49
CA PHE A 30 -25.41 -8.19 -7.97
C PHE A 30 -25.45 -7.89 -6.48
N ILE A 31 -26.37 -7.03 -6.05
CA ILE A 31 -26.51 -6.59 -4.65
C ILE A 31 -27.74 -7.24 -4.05
N CYS A 32 -27.54 -8.05 -3.02
CA CYS A 32 -28.58 -8.58 -2.17
C CYS A 32 -28.90 -7.54 -1.08
N ALA A 33 -29.91 -6.70 -1.33
CA ALA A 33 -30.44 -5.75 -0.37
C ALA A 33 -31.33 -6.48 0.66
N ILE A 34 -31.11 -6.22 1.95
CA ILE A 34 -31.93 -6.80 3.03
C ILE A 34 -33.19 -5.93 3.17
N GLY A 35 -34.37 -6.55 3.11
CA GLY A 35 -35.64 -5.82 3.24
C GLY A 35 -35.92 -5.31 4.66
N ASP A 36 -35.44 -6.05 5.68
CA ASP A 36 -35.63 -5.73 7.09
C ASP A 36 -34.29 -5.38 7.77
N GLN A 37 -34.34 -4.55 8.81
CA GLN A 37 -33.17 -4.20 9.60
C GLN A 37 -32.67 -5.44 10.36
N ALA A 38 -31.53 -5.98 9.92
CA ALA A 38 -30.86 -7.09 10.62
C ALA A 38 -30.18 -6.57 11.90
N ASP A 39 -30.34 -7.29 13.00
CA ASP A 39 -29.62 -7.00 14.24
C ASP A 39 -28.11 -7.22 14.07
N ARG A 40 -27.30 -6.54 14.89
CA ARG A 40 -25.83 -6.59 14.79
C ARG A 40 -25.23 -8.01 14.68
N PRO A 41 -25.62 -9.00 15.50
CA PRO A 41 -25.09 -10.36 15.38
C PRO A 41 -25.52 -11.05 14.07
N GLU A 42 -26.73 -10.79 13.60
CA GLU A 42 -27.24 -11.34 12.35
C GLU A 42 -26.53 -10.74 11.14
N PHE A 43 -26.28 -9.42 11.17
CA PHE A 43 -25.48 -8.72 10.17
C PHE A 43 -24.05 -9.29 10.08
N ASP A 44 -23.40 -9.53 11.22
CA ASP A 44 -22.05 -10.07 11.24
C ASP A 44 -22.00 -11.52 10.71
N ALA A 45 -23.01 -12.35 11.02
CA ALA A 45 -23.15 -13.69 10.44
C ALA A 45 -23.34 -13.65 8.91
N LEU A 46 -24.22 -12.79 8.41
CA LEU A 46 -24.44 -12.58 6.98
C LEU A 46 -23.18 -12.06 6.27
N ARG A 47 -22.41 -11.19 6.92
CA ARG A 47 -21.14 -10.68 6.40
C ARG A 47 -20.08 -11.77 6.29
N ILE A 48 -19.99 -12.66 7.28
CA ILE A 48 -19.10 -13.82 7.22
C ILE A 48 -19.52 -14.75 6.08
N GLN A 49 -20.81 -15.02 5.94
CA GLN A 49 -21.36 -15.84 4.87
C GLN A 49 -21.10 -15.24 3.47
N ALA A 50 -21.34 -13.94 3.29
CA ALA A 50 -21.06 -13.25 2.04
C ALA A 50 -19.57 -13.34 1.68
N ARG A 51 -18.68 -13.16 2.66
CA ARG A 51 -17.22 -13.32 2.45
C ARG A 51 -16.83 -14.72 2.02
N LYS A 52 -17.43 -15.77 2.61
CA LYS A 52 -17.19 -17.16 2.19
C LYS A 52 -17.55 -17.39 0.72
N GLN A 53 -18.57 -16.69 0.23
CA GLN A 53 -19.03 -16.76 -1.17
C GLN A 53 -18.34 -15.72 -2.08
N GLY A 54 -17.27 -15.06 -1.62
CA GLY A 54 -16.51 -14.07 -2.39
C GLY A 54 -17.20 -12.71 -2.54
N GLY A 55 -18.26 -12.45 -1.78
CA GLY A 55 -18.98 -11.18 -1.73
C GLY A 55 -18.44 -10.20 -0.69
N TRP A 56 -18.89 -8.96 -0.78
CA TRP A 56 -18.56 -7.88 0.15
C TRP A 56 -19.79 -7.07 0.52
N TYR A 57 -19.74 -6.36 1.64
CA TYR A 57 -20.81 -5.43 1.99
C TYR A 57 -20.60 -4.09 1.28
N SER A 58 -21.61 -3.61 0.58
CA SER A 58 -21.66 -2.28 -0.02
C SER A 58 -22.61 -1.39 0.76
N ARG A 59 -22.12 -0.22 1.16
CA ARG A 59 -22.96 0.81 1.82
C ARG A 59 -23.93 1.40 0.78
N PRO A 60 -25.12 1.85 1.22
CA PRO A 60 -26.02 2.57 0.33
C PRO A 60 -25.33 3.83 -0.19
N TRP A 61 -25.46 4.11 -1.50
CA TRP A 61 -24.92 5.32 -2.12
C TRP A 61 -25.78 5.76 -3.30
N LYS A 62 -26.17 7.04 -3.32
CA LYS A 62 -27.11 7.61 -4.30
C LYS A 62 -28.38 6.73 -4.43
N SER A 63 -28.61 6.15 -5.60
CA SER A 63 -29.77 5.33 -5.94
C SER A 63 -29.57 3.83 -5.68
N MET A 64 -28.41 3.42 -5.16
CA MET A 64 -28.09 2.01 -4.91
C MET A 64 -28.42 1.65 -3.45
N PRO A 65 -29.26 0.63 -3.20
CA PRO A 65 -29.52 0.16 -1.84
C PRO A 65 -28.26 -0.44 -1.22
N GLY A 66 -28.18 -0.35 0.11
CA GLY A 66 -27.12 -1.01 0.87
C GLY A 66 -27.36 -2.51 0.93
N GLY A 67 -26.33 -3.31 0.73
CA GLY A 67 -26.49 -4.76 0.68
C GLY A 67 -25.20 -5.52 0.48
N PHE A 68 -25.32 -6.84 0.34
CA PHE A 68 -24.20 -7.73 0.06
C PHE A 68 -24.02 -7.86 -1.45
N ALA A 69 -22.87 -7.41 -1.94
CA ALA A 69 -22.51 -7.34 -3.35
C ALA A 69 -21.67 -8.54 -3.77
N PHE A 70 -21.96 -9.07 -4.96
CA PHE A 70 -21.28 -10.21 -5.59
C PHE A 70 -20.95 -9.90 -7.05
N LYS A 71 -19.84 -10.45 -7.54
CA LYS A 71 -19.47 -10.37 -8.98
C LYS A 71 -20.28 -11.32 -9.87
N ASN A 72 -20.84 -12.38 -9.28
CA ASN A 72 -21.55 -13.42 -10.01
C ASN A 72 -22.98 -13.51 -9.49
N ARG A 73 -23.96 -13.51 -10.42
CA ARG A 73 -25.39 -13.66 -10.12
C ARG A 73 -25.68 -14.94 -9.37
N ALA A 74 -25.04 -16.05 -9.75
CA ALA A 74 -25.22 -17.34 -9.09
C ALA A 74 -24.78 -17.32 -7.61
N ALA A 75 -23.76 -16.51 -7.28
CA ALA A 75 -23.34 -16.34 -5.89
C ALA A 75 -24.35 -15.48 -5.10
N ALA A 76 -24.90 -14.43 -5.72
CA ALA A 76 -25.96 -13.62 -5.12
C ALA A 76 -27.25 -14.42 -4.88
N GLU A 77 -27.62 -15.29 -5.82
CA GLU A 77 -28.78 -16.18 -5.71
C GLU A 77 -28.59 -17.22 -4.58
N ARG A 78 -27.42 -17.87 -4.50
CA ARG A 78 -27.05 -18.76 -3.38
C ARG A 78 -27.04 -18.07 -2.01
N PHE A 79 -26.75 -16.77 -1.99
CA PHE A 79 -26.80 -15.96 -0.77
C PHE A 79 -28.23 -15.59 -0.38
N ALA A 80 -29.09 -15.27 -1.36
CA ALA A 80 -30.48 -14.86 -1.14
C ALA A 80 -31.40 -16.03 -0.79
N GLU A 81 -31.17 -17.20 -1.39
CA GLU A 81 -31.87 -18.45 -1.15
C GLU A 81 -30.85 -19.51 -0.71
N PRO A 82 -30.45 -19.53 0.57
CA PRO A 82 -29.70 -20.67 1.07
C PRO A 82 -30.60 -21.90 0.89
N ALA A 83 -30.16 -22.88 0.09
CA ALA A 83 -30.81 -24.17 -0.01
C ALA A 83 -31.06 -24.72 1.41
N GLY A 84 -32.18 -25.43 1.59
CA GLY A 84 -32.56 -26.03 2.86
C GLY A 84 -31.44 -26.91 3.46
N PRO A 85 -31.58 -27.36 4.72
CA PRO A 85 -30.49 -27.85 5.57
C PRO A 85 -29.74 -29.13 5.12
N ASP A 86 -29.92 -29.61 3.88
CA ASP A 86 -29.35 -30.88 3.41
C ASP A 86 -28.14 -30.78 2.48
N ASP A 87 -27.73 -29.58 2.03
CA ASP A 87 -26.45 -29.43 1.31
C ASP A 87 -25.42 -28.69 2.17
N LYS A 88 -25.03 -29.32 3.27
CA LYS A 88 -23.72 -29.08 3.85
C LYS A 88 -22.69 -29.71 2.90
N GLU A 89 -22.32 -28.99 1.85
CA GLU A 89 -20.98 -29.17 1.28
C GLU A 89 -19.99 -28.78 2.38
N GLU A 90 -19.67 -29.79 3.19
CA GLU A 90 -18.52 -29.86 4.04
C GLU A 90 -17.31 -29.85 3.11
N THR A 91 -16.92 -28.65 2.67
CA THR A 91 -15.55 -28.45 2.19
C THR A 91 -14.66 -28.65 3.40
N ASP A 92 -14.30 -29.90 3.64
CA ASP A 92 -13.14 -30.34 4.40
C ASP A 92 -11.89 -29.89 3.63
N THR A 93 -11.70 -28.57 3.55
CA THR A 93 -10.41 -28.01 3.20
C THR A 93 -9.58 -28.16 4.46
N ALA A 94 -8.85 -29.27 4.52
CA ALA A 94 -7.79 -29.50 5.49
C ALA A 94 -7.03 -28.17 5.72
N PRO A 95 -6.86 -27.71 6.97
CA PRO A 95 -6.26 -26.41 7.23
C PRO A 95 -4.86 -26.42 6.64
N GLU A 96 -4.64 -25.59 5.60
CA GLU A 96 -3.30 -25.40 5.08
C GLU A 96 -2.37 -25.02 6.24
N PRO A 97 -1.15 -25.57 6.28
CA PRO A 97 -0.22 -25.30 7.37
C PRO A 97 0.00 -23.79 7.46
N VAL A 98 -0.35 -23.20 8.61
CA VAL A 98 -0.20 -21.76 8.83
C VAL A 98 1.25 -21.39 8.49
N PRO A 99 1.50 -20.52 7.49
CA PRO A 99 2.86 -20.25 7.07
C PRO A 99 3.64 -19.64 8.22
N SER A 100 4.91 -20.04 8.36
CA SER A 100 5.79 -19.50 9.38
C SER A 100 5.87 -17.98 9.27
N ILE A 101 6.14 -17.31 10.39
CA ILE A 101 6.25 -15.84 10.42
C ILE A 101 7.31 -15.36 9.42
N SER A 102 8.44 -16.07 9.31
CA SER A 102 9.49 -15.76 8.33
C SER A 102 9.00 -15.79 6.88
N THR A 103 8.23 -16.81 6.49
CA THR A 103 7.67 -16.90 5.13
C THR A 103 6.67 -15.77 4.87
N LYS A 104 5.85 -15.41 5.85
CA LYS A 104 4.93 -14.26 5.73
C LYS A 104 5.68 -12.94 5.53
N LEU A 105 6.74 -12.72 6.31
CA LEU A 105 7.56 -11.50 6.21
C LEU A 105 8.26 -11.39 4.86
N ARG A 106 8.78 -12.51 4.33
CA ARG A 106 9.36 -12.55 2.97
C ARG A 106 8.30 -12.27 1.90
N GLY A 107 7.13 -12.90 1.99
CA GLY A 107 6.02 -12.62 1.07
C GLY A 107 5.63 -11.14 1.04
N LEU A 108 5.53 -10.49 2.20
CA LEU A 108 5.29 -9.05 2.28
C LEU A 108 6.41 -8.21 1.66
N ALA A 109 7.67 -8.61 1.83
CA ALA A 109 8.81 -7.92 1.23
C ALA A 109 8.79 -8.04 -0.31
N ASP A 110 8.42 -9.19 -0.84
CA ASP A 110 8.37 -9.44 -2.30
C ASP A 110 7.15 -8.73 -2.95
N GLU A 111 6.01 -8.67 -2.26
CA GLU A 111 4.83 -7.91 -2.71
C GLU A 111 5.11 -6.40 -2.89
N MET A 112 6.12 -5.87 -2.19
CA MET A 112 6.49 -4.45 -2.27
C MET A 112 7.32 -4.10 -3.51
N GLU A 113 7.90 -5.07 -4.22
CA GLU A 113 8.83 -4.82 -5.34
C GLU A 113 8.19 -3.93 -6.41
N CYS A 114 6.97 -4.25 -6.84
CA CYS A 114 6.24 -3.45 -7.83
C CYS A 114 5.96 -2.01 -7.35
N GLU A 115 5.71 -1.81 -6.05
CA GLU A 115 5.46 -0.48 -5.47
C GLU A 115 6.78 0.33 -5.42
N ILE A 116 7.89 -0.34 -5.09
CA ILE A 116 9.24 0.23 -5.08
C ILE A 116 9.64 0.64 -6.48
N GLU A 117 9.56 -0.27 -7.45
CA GLU A 117 9.89 -0.01 -8.86
C GLU A 117 9.04 1.15 -9.41
N ALA A 118 7.73 1.14 -9.17
CA ALA A 118 6.86 2.24 -9.60
C ALA A 118 7.22 3.57 -8.91
N SER A 119 7.63 3.54 -7.65
CA SER A 119 8.02 4.74 -6.90
C SER A 119 9.38 5.29 -7.35
N LEU A 120 10.31 4.44 -7.78
CA LEU A 120 11.64 4.81 -8.23
C LEU A 120 11.74 4.99 -9.75
N ALA A 121 10.70 4.64 -10.50
CA ALA A 121 10.63 4.87 -11.94
C ALA A 121 10.82 6.35 -12.29
N GLU A 122 11.41 6.57 -13.47
CA GLU A 122 11.66 7.90 -14.01
C GLU A 122 10.35 8.70 -14.16
N ARG A 123 10.40 9.98 -13.79
CA ARG A 123 9.27 10.91 -13.84
C ARG A 123 9.68 12.19 -14.52
N SER A 124 8.71 12.87 -15.12
CA SER A 124 8.94 14.21 -15.65
C SER A 124 9.32 15.18 -14.54
N THR A 125 10.28 16.04 -14.82
CA THR A 125 10.87 17.02 -13.89
C THR A 125 10.92 18.42 -14.51
N ASN A 126 10.10 18.66 -15.55
CA ASN A 126 10.17 19.88 -16.35
C ASN A 126 9.66 21.12 -15.62
N THR A 127 8.72 20.96 -14.69
CA THR A 127 8.16 22.06 -13.89
C THR A 127 8.52 21.93 -12.41
N PRO A 128 8.54 23.02 -11.62
CA PRO A 128 8.78 22.95 -10.18
C PRO A 128 7.87 21.95 -9.46
N MET A 129 6.57 21.95 -9.80
CA MET A 129 5.60 21.02 -9.24
C MET A 129 5.90 19.55 -9.64
N GLN A 130 6.31 19.31 -10.89
CA GLN A 130 6.73 17.98 -11.33
C GLN A 130 7.98 17.49 -10.60
N ARG A 131 9.00 18.35 -10.43
CA ARG A 131 10.19 18.04 -9.62
C ARG A 131 9.83 17.67 -8.19
N PHE A 132 8.93 18.43 -7.58
CA PHE A 132 8.46 18.16 -6.23
C PHE A 132 7.80 16.78 -6.11
N TYR A 133 6.88 16.43 -7.02
CA TYR A 133 6.25 15.10 -7.01
C TYR A 133 7.22 13.97 -7.32
N ALA A 134 8.18 14.18 -8.23
CA ALA A 134 9.24 13.22 -8.50
C ALA A 134 10.10 12.98 -7.24
N ALA A 135 10.47 14.05 -6.52
CA ALA A 135 11.20 13.95 -5.27
C ALA A 135 10.40 13.23 -4.17
N LEU A 136 9.11 13.53 -4.00
CA LEU A 136 8.25 12.80 -3.07
C LEU A 136 8.17 11.30 -3.37
N ALA A 137 8.05 10.94 -4.65
CA ALA A 137 8.03 9.54 -5.06
C ALA A 137 9.37 8.84 -4.79
N TRP A 138 10.48 9.53 -5.05
CA TRP A 138 11.81 9.05 -4.72
C TRP A 138 11.99 8.82 -3.20
N ILE A 139 11.57 9.77 -2.36
CA ILE A 139 11.60 9.65 -0.90
C ILE A 139 10.79 8.44 -0.44
N HIS A 140 9.58 8.29 -0.98
CA HIS A 140 8.70 7.16 -0.68
C HIS A 140 9.35 5.83 -1.08
N GLY A 141 9.89 5.73 -2.31
CA GLY A 141 10.58 4.54 -2.81
C GLY A 141 11.77 4.14 -1.94
N ASN A 142 12.62 5.09 -1.54
CA ASN A 142 13.75 4.80 -0.65
C ASN A 142 13.33 4.36 0.75
N ARG A 143 12.21 4.87 1.26
CA ARG A 143 11.63 4.38 2.51
C ARG A 143 11.08 2.95 2.37
N LEU A 144 10.45 2.64 1.24
CA LEU A 144 10.00 1.28 0.93
C LEU A 144 11.18 0.31 0.80
N LEU A 145 12.30 0.69 0.18
CA LEU A 145 13.53 -0.10 0.13
C LEU A 145 14.03 -0.47 1.53
N ARG A 146 14.17 0.52 2.42
CA ARG A 146 14.58 0.27 3.82
C ARG A 146 13.60 -0.65 4.56
N THR A 147 12.30 -0.47 4.29
CA THR A 147 11.25 -1.33 4.85
C THR A 147 11.38 -2.76 4.34
N GLN A 148 11.61 -2.96 3.05
CA GLN A 148 11.82 -4.27 2.45
C GLN A 148 13.05 -4.97 3.04
N ALA A 149 14.18 -4.26 3.14
CA ALA A 149 15.40 -4.77 3.76
C ALA A 149 15.16 -5.18 5.22
N ALA A 150 14.46 -4.35 5.99
CA ALA A 150 14.12 -4.66 7.38
C ALA A 150 13.21 -5.90 7.50
N LEU A 151 12.22 -6.06 6.63
CA LEU A 151 11.35 -7.24 6.61
C LEU A 151 12.12 -8.52 6.28
N ARG A 152 13.05 -8.47 5.32
CA ARG A 152 13.94 -9.59 4.98
C ARG A 152 14.85 -9.95 6.16
N ALA A 153 15.52 -8.97 6.76
CA ALA A 153 16.39 -9.19 7.91
C ALA A 153 15.62 -9.71 9.14
N LEU A 154 14.38 -9.25 9.37
CA LEU A 154 13.50 -9.80 10.40
C LEU A 154 13.14 -11.27 10.12
N ALA A 155 12.84 -11.61 8.87
CA ALA A 155 12.56 -12.99 8.49
C ALA A 155 13.75 -13.91 8.78
N ASP A 156 14.97 -13.46 8.49
CA ASP A 156 16.20 -14.20 8.77
C ASP A 156 16.47 -14.30 10.28
N ALA A 157 16.22 -13.24 11.06
CA ALA A 157 16.27 -13.27 12.52
C ALA A 157 15.26 -14.25 13.12
N HIS A 158 14.06 -14.38 12.53
CA HIS A 158 13.07 -15.37 12.93
C HIS A 158 13.53 -16.81 12.65
N ILE A 159 14.22 -17.05 11.53
CA ILE A 159 14.81 -18.35 11.20
C ILE A 159 15.93 -18.69 12.18
N ALA A 160 16.80 -17.71 12.48
CA ALA A 160 17.91 -17.85 13.43
C ALA A 160 17.47 -17.87 14.91
N LYS A 161 16.21 -17.53 15.20
CA LYS A 161 15.65 -17.36 16.56
C LYS A 161 16.40 -16.29 17.39
N THR A 162 16.93 -15.27 16.73
CA THR A 162 17.69 -14.16 17.31
C THR A 162 16.94 -12.83 17.29
N VAL A 163 15.61 -12.88 17.16
CA VAL A 163 14.77 -11.67 17.09
C VAL A 163 14.94 -10.84 18.37
N PRO A 164 15.32 -9.55 18.26
CA PRO A 164 15.37 -8.66 19.42
C PRO A 164 13.99 -8.53 20.06
N THR A 165 13.94 -8.52 21.40
CA THR A 165 12.68 -8.43 22.16
C THR A 165 11.84 -7.21 21.74
N GLU A 166 12.49 -6.08 21.45
CA GLU A 166 11.85 -4.84 21.00
C GLU A 166 11.10 -4.97 19.66
N LEU A 167 11.39 -6.01 18.87
CA LEU A 167 10.81 -6.24 17.54
C LEU A 167 9.78 -7.39 17.54
N ALA A 168 9.54 -8.03 18.69
CA ALA A 168 8.64 -9.19 18.81
C ALA A 168 7.18 -8.86 18.42
N ASP A 169 6.74 -7.62 18.63
CA ASP A 169 5.37 -7.16 18.36
C ASP A 169 5.15 -6.69 16.91
N ILE A 170 6.18 -6.76 16.07
CA ILE A 170 6.09 -6.34 14.67
C ILE A 170 5.44 -7.44 13.85
N ALA A 171 4.19 -7.20 13.45
CA ALA A 171 3.40 -8.11 12.64
C ALA A 171 3.03 -7.55 11.27
N ARG A 172 3.22 -6.24 11.03
CA ARG A 172 2.70 -5.54 9.84
C ARG A 172 3.76 -4.66 9.18
N LYS A 173 3.74 -4.61 7.84
CA LYS A 173 4.54 -3.68 7.01
C LYS A 173 4.48 -2.24 7.53
N SER A 174 3.29 -1.74 7.87
CA SER A 174 3.12 -0.35 8.32
C SER A 174 3.91 -0.03 9.59
N GLN A 175 3.99 -0.97 10.54
CA GLN A 175 4.74 -0.77 11.79
C GLN A 175 6.24 -0.57 11.54
N VAL A 176 6.78 -1.27 10.54
CA VAL A 176 8.18 -1.12 10.09
C VAL A 176 8.34 0.16 9.30
N TYR A 177 7.47 0.38 8.31
CA TYR A 177 7.49 1.55 7.44
C TYR A 177 7.47 2.85 8.26
N ASP A 178 6.57 2.97 9.23
CA ASP A 178 6.40 4.16 10.07
C ASP A 178 7.66 4.50 10.89
N ARG A 179 8.41 3.48 11.32
CA ARG A 179 9.64 3.63 12.13
C ARG A 179 10.89 3.90 11.31
N LEU A 180 10.88 3.54 10.03
CA LEU A 180 11.97 3.79 9.10
C LEU A 180 11.75 5.10 8.32
N GLY A 181 11.19 6.13 8.93
CA GLY A 181 11.23 7.48 8.37
C GLY A 181 12.61 8.13 8.53
N THR A 182 13.01 8.98 7.59
CA THR A 182 14.18 9.86 7.74
C THR A 182 13.75 11.29 8.07
N LEU A 183 14.63 12.02 8.75
CA LEU A 183 14.43 13.43 9.05
C LEU A 183 14.86 14.29 7.86
N PHE A 184 14.04 15.30 7.53
CA PHE A 184 14.31 16.25 6.45
C PHE A 184 14.60 17.62 7.03
N ASP A 185 15.73 18.22 6.64
CA ASP A 185 16.00 19.63 6.89
C ASP A 185 15.28 20.48 5.84
N ARG A 186 14.40 21.35 6.33
CA ARG A 186 13.59 22.27 5.51
C ARG A 186 13.92 23.73 5.77
N SER A 187 14.98 24.01 6.51
CA SER A 187 15.40 25.38 6.85
C SER A 187 15.63 26.26 5.62
N SER A 188 16.11 25.67 4.51
CA SER A 188 16.34 26.33 3.23
C SER A 188 15.33 25.94 2.13
N ALA A 189 14.27 25.19 2.44
CA ALA A 189 13.37 24.64 1.45
C ALA A 189 12.43 25.72 0.87
N GLY A 190 12.38 25.84 -0.45
CA GLY A 190 11.40 26.65 -1.17
C GLY A 190 10.01 26.01 -1.24
N TYR A 191 9.05 26.70 -1.86
CA TYR A 191 7.65 26.25 -1.92
C TYR A 191 7.45 24.88 -2.62
N TYR A 192 8.25 24.58 -3.64
CA TYR A 192 8.25 23.29 -4.35
C TYR A 192 9.52 22.48 -4.06
N ASP A 193 9.98 22.50 -2.82
CA ASP A 193 11.13 21.75 -2.35
C ASP A 193 10.72 20.85 -1.17
N VAL A 194 11.20 19.61 -1.19
CA VAL A 194 10.94 18.61 -0.14
C VAL A 194 11.89 18.76 1.06
N GLY A 195 12.98 19.53 0.89
CA GLY A 195 14.09 19.66 1.83
C GLY A 195 15.19 18.63 1.59
N PHE A 196 16.30 18.79 2.32
CA PHE A 196 17.42 17.87 2.28
C PHE A 196 17.15 16.67 3.20
N ASP A 197 17.24 15.44 2.68
CA ASP A 197 17.17 14.24 3.52
C ASP A 197 18.47 14.12 4.33
N THR A 198 18.35 14.16 5.65
CA THR A 198 19.51 14.05 6.55
C THR A 198 20.02 12.61 6.70
N GLY A 199 19.24 11.62 6.23
CA GLY A 199 19.52 10.19 6.44
C GLY A 199 19.33 9.71 7.89
N ALA A 200 19.17 10.63 8.85
CA ALA A 200 18.98 10.29 10.24
C ALA A 200 17.56 9.74 10.50
N PRO A 201 17.41 8.78 11.44
CA PRO A 201 16.10 8.29 11.85
C PRO A 201 15.18 9.42 12.32
N GLN A 202 13.95 9.44 11.82
CA GLN A 202 12.92 10.39 12.26
C GLN A 202 12.41 10.08 13.67
N CYS A 203 12.36 8.79 14.03
CA CYS A 203 11.84 8.31 15.30
C CYS A 203 12.96 7.68 16.14
N ASP A 204 13.02 8.04 17.43
CA ASP A 204 13.98 7.51 18.41
C ASP A 204 13.33 6.49 19.38
N ASP A 205 12.37 5.72 18.87
CA ASP A 205 11.75 4.60 19.60
C ASP A 205 12.77 3.44 19.72
N PRO A 206 12.87 2.71 20.86
CA PRO A 206 13.70 1.50 20.97
C PRO A 206 13.54 0.53 19.79
N ALA A 207 12.31 0.28 19.34
CA ALA A 207 12.06 -0.58 18.18
C ALA A 207 12.60 0.04 16.87
N ALA A 208 12.49 1.35 16.69
CA ALA A 208 13.07 2.03 15.54
C ALA A 208 14.60 1.89 15.54
N ARG A 209 15.28 2.17 16.67
CA ARG A 209 16.74 1.96 16.80
C ARG A 209 17.15 0.52 16.50
N ALA A 210 16.38 -0.46 16.96
CA ALA A 210 16.64 -1.86 16.68
C ALA A 210 16.50 -2.20 15.19
N LEU A 211 15.46 -1.69 14.51
CA LEU A 211 15.29 -1.83 13.05
C LEU A 211 16.43 -1.18 12.27
N TRP A 212 16.82 0.04 12.63
CA TRP A 212 17.91 0.76 11.99
C TRP A 212 19.26 0.06 12.17
N ARG A 213 19.52 -0.55 13.34
CA ARG A 213 20.70 -1.41 13.54
C ARG A 213 20.63 -2.68 12.69
N LEU A 214 19.45 -3.29 12.60
CA LEU A 214 19.24 -4.53 11.85
C LEU A 214 19.54 -4.36 10.36
N ILE A 215 19.16 -3.21 9.77
CA ILE A 215 19.48 -2.89 8.37
C ILE A 215 20.87 -2.24 8.21
N GLY A 216 21.35 -1.49 9.19
CA GLY A 216 22.61 -0.74 9.14
C GLY A 216 23.87 -1.57 9.41
N THR A 217 23.77 -2.90 9.45
CA THR A 217 24.95 -3.77 9.64
C THR A 217 25.72 -4.03 8.33
N GLU A 218 25.27 -3.51 7.17
CA GLU A 218 26.00 -3.65 5.90
C GLU A 218 26.59 -2.33 5.34
N ASP A 219 26.15 -1.15 5.79
CA ASP A 219 26.66 0.14 5.29
C ASP A 219 27.07 1.09 6.43
N SER A 220 28.15 0.77 7.14
CA SER A 220 28.96 1.85 7.73
C SER A 220 29.75 2.53 6.61
N ILE A 221 29.04 3.25 5.73
CA ILE A 221 29.68 4.25 4.89
C ILE A 221 29.97 5.42 5.82
N ASP A 222 31.25 5.56 6.16
CA ASP A 222 31.79 6.75 6.79
C ASP A 222 31.25 7.99 6.07
N PRO A 223 30.59 8.94 6.75
CA PRO A 223 30.10 10.18 6.14
C PRO A 223 31.24 11.15 5.72
N SER A 224 32.48 10.67 5.64
CA SER A 224 33.67 11.49 5.36
C SER A 224 34.19 11.36 3.93
N THR A 225 33.55 10.59 3.06
CA THR A 225 33.94 10.51 1.64
C THR A 225 32.94 11.25 0.76
N GLU A 226 33.40 12.42 0.29
CA GLU A 226 32.92 13.19 -0.87
C GLU A 226 31.83 14.25 -0.66
N LEU A 227 32.13 15.23 0.20
CA LEU A 227 31.83 16.63 -0.13
C LEU A 227 33.02 17.23 -0.92
N LYS A 228 33.10 16.93 -2.22
CA LYS A 228 33.78 17.80 -3.16
C LYS A 228 32.73 18.59 -3.93
N GLN A 229 32.60 19.84 -3.51
CA GLN A 229 31.93 20.90 -4.24
C GLN A 229 32.64 21.09 -5.58
N ASP A 230 32.13 20.49 -6.64
CA ASP A 230 32.48 20.95 -7.98
C ASP A 230 31.65 22.20 -8.27
N GLY A 231 32.29 23.33 -7.98
CA GLY A 231 31.81 24.65 -8.35
C GLY A 231 31.63 24.71 -9.86
N ILE A 232 30.38 24.79 -10.29
CA ILE A 232 30.02 25.29 -11.61
C ILE A 232 30.38 26.78 -11.63
N SER A 233 31.65 27.07 -11.95
CA SER A 233 32.07 28.38 -12.44
C SER A 233 31.46 28.56 -13.82
N THR A 234 30.31 29.20 -13.88
CA THR A 234 29.76 29.73 -15.12
C THR A 234 30.70 30.85 -15.58
N SER A 235 31.46 30.56 -16.63
CA SER A 235 32.33 31.46 -17.36
C SER A 235 31.54 32.66 -17.88
N ALA A 236 31.64 33.78 -17.17
CA ALA A 236 31.38 35.12 -17.68
C ALA A 236 32.70 35.88 -17.66
N ASP A 237 33.50 35.73 -18.73
CA ASP A 237 34.43 36.76 -19.19
C ASP A 237 35.10 36.30 -20.50
N ARG A 238 34.45 36.66 -21.62
CA ARG A 238 35.10 36.82 -22.92
C ARG A 238 34.69 38.17 -23.47
N ALA A 239 35.31 39.22 -22.95
CA ALA A 239 35.38 40.53 -23.57
C ALA A 239 36.60 41.27 -23.01
N SER A 240 37.75 41.12 -23.67
CA SER A 240 38.85 42.10 -23.71
C SER A 240 39.97 41.51 -24.56
N GLU A 241 39.80 41.56 -25.88
CA GLU A 241 40.96 41.68 -26.76
C GLU A 241 41.25 43.16 -26.88
N ASP A 242 42.29 43.62 -26.18
CA ASP A 242 43.22 44.65 -26.64
C ASP A 242 44.35 44.79 -25.61
N PRO A 243 45.61 44.69 -26.07
CA PRO A 243 46.56 45.68 -25.59
C PRO A 243 47.37 46.30 -26.74
N VAL A 244 47.17 47.62 -26.87
CA VAL A 244 48.19 48.67 -26.85
C VAL A 244 49.40 48.47 -27.77
N GLY A 245 49.45 49.33 -28.79
CA GLY A 245 50.56 49.41 -29.72
C GLY A 245 51.87 49.98 -29.17
N VAL A 246 52.92 49.78 -29.95
CA VAL A 246 54.18 50.53 -29.86
C VAL A 246 54.60 50.98 -31.27
N ARG A 247 54.59 52.32 -31.39
CA ARG A 247 55.30 53.24 -32.30
C ARG A 247 56.34 52.68 -33.29
N GLY A 248 56.19 53.08 -34.56
CA GLY A 248 57.02 54.11 -35.21
C GLY A 248 58.28 53.68 -35.99
N CYS A 249 58.34 54.12 -37.26
CA CYS A 249 59.48 54.61 -38.08
C CYS A 249 59.12 54.41 -39.58
N ALA A 250 58.67 55.43 -40.32
CA ALA A 250 59.47 56.45 -41.03
C ALA A 250 60.40 55.86 -42.11
N GLY A 251 60.12 56.20 -43.37
CA GLY A 251 60.89 55.85 -44.57
C GLY A 251 60.01 55.88 -45.81
#